data_AF-A0A8B6E0K3-F1
#
_entry.id   AF-A0A8B6E0K3-F1
#
_cell.length_a   1.000
_cell.length_b   1.000
_cell.length_c   1.000
_cell.angle_alpha   90.00
_cell.angle_beta   90.00
_cell.angle_gamma   90.00
#
_symmetry.space_group_name_H-M   'P 1'
#
loop_
_entity.id
_entity.type
_entity.pdbx_description
1 polymer ?
#
loop_
_entity_poly.entity_id
_entity_poly.type
_entity_poly.pdbx_seq_one_letter_code
_entity_poly.pdbx_strand_id
1 'polypeptide(L)'
;MNNELMNGATPGAVGAVSDSGWSNTKIFRQYLTDHFLKYIPGRNNDNVLLLLDGHKSHVAVDIIEWAQEHHIIIHVLPAHTSHILQPLDVGC
;
A
#
# COMPACT_ATOMS: atom_id res chain seq x y z
N MET A 1 -8.44 -7.32 -15.45
CA MET A 1 -7.49 -6.32 -15.97
C MET A 1 -7.16 -6.67 -17.41
N ASN A 2 -7.25 -5.74 -18.36
CA ASN A 2 -6.70 -5.98 -19.70
C ASN A 2 -5.16 -5.91 -19.59
N ASN A 3 -4.47 -7.01 -19.92
CA ASN A 3 -3.01 -7.10 -19.82
C ASN A 3 -2.28 -6.10 -20.73
N GLU A 4 -2.94 -5.64 -21.80
CA GLU A 4 -2.39 -4.62 -22.70
C GLU A 4 -2.11 -3.29 -21.99
N LEU A 5 -2.79 -3.01 -20.86
CA LEU A 5 -2.52 -1.81 -20.05
C LEU A 5 -1.13 -1.82 -19.40
N MET A 6 -0.46 -2.98 -19.33
CA MET A 6 0.91 -3.12 -18.83
C MET A 6 1.95 -3.14 -19.95
N ASN A 7 1.55 -2.96 -21.22
CA ASN A 7 2.51 -2.91 -22.32
C ASN A 7 3.47 -1.74 -22.14
N GLY A 8 4.78 -2.03 -22.13
CA GLY A 8 5.83 -1.03 -21.90
C GLY A 8 6.09 -0.70 -20.43
N ALA A 9 5.43 -1.37 -19.48
CA ALA A 9 5.73 -1.21 -18.06
C ALA A 9 7.15 -1.67 -17.72
N THR A 10 7.74 -1.06 -16.69
CA THR A 10 9.07 -1.42 -16.21
C THR A 10 9.10 -2.85 -15.63
N PRO A 11 10.23 -3.57 -15.73
CA PRO A 11 10.34 -4.90 -15.15
C PRO A 11 10.01 -4.89 -13.65
N GLY A 12 9.08 -5.76 -13.24
CA GLY A 12 8.65 -5.88 -11.84
C GLY A 12 7.51 -4.95 -11.42
N ALA A 13 6.98 -4.13 -12.33
CA ALA A 13 5.74 -3.39 -12.12
C ALA A 13 4.55 -4.36 -11.96
N VAL A 14 3.59 -3.98 -11.10
CA VAL A 14 2.33 -4.70 -10.88
C VAL A 14 1.20 -3.71 -11.12
N GLY A 15 0.14 -4.16 -11.79
CA GLY A 15 -1.04 -3.34 -12.06
C GLY A 15 -2.32 -4.03 -11.60
N ALA A 16 -3.30 -3.22 -11.22
CA ALA A 16 -4.64 -3.65 -10.88
C ALA A 16 -5.66 -2.58 -11.30
N VAL A 17 -6.87 -2.99 -11.65
CA VAL A 17 -7.93 -2.08 -12.11
C VAL A 17 -9.25 -2.42 -11.41
N SER A 18 -10.04 -1.39 -11.12
CA SER A 18 -11.43 -1.50 -10.67
C SER A 18 -12.37 -0.99 -11.76
N ASP A 19 -13.62 -1.42 -11.72
CA ASP A 19 -14.64 -0.96 -12.67
C ASP A 19 -14.94 0.53 -12.54
N SER A 20 -14.72 1.11 -11.36
CA SER A 20 -14.91 2.55 -11.11
C SER A 20 -13.69 3.40 -11.47
N GLY A 21 -12.55 2.79 -11.78
CA GLY A 21 -11.27 3.46 -11.95
C GLY A 21 -10.61 3.95 -10.66
N TRP A 22 -11.29 3.86 -9.51
CA TRP A 22 -10.76 4.25 -8.20
C TRP A 22 -10.11 3.08 -7.47
N SER A 23 -9.04 3.33 -6.73
CA SER A 23 -8.47 2.33 -5.82
C SER A 23 -9.50 1.94 -4.74
N ASN A 24 -9.37 0.70 -4.24
CA ASN A 24 -10.23 0.16 -3.19
C ASN A 24 -9.44 -0.84 -2.34
N THR A 25 -10.08 -1.41 -1.30
CA THR A 25 -9.44 -2.35 -0.38
C THR A 25 -8.79 -3.53 -1.08
N LYS A 26 -9.44 -4.10 -2.11
CA LYS A 26 -8.92 -5.24 -2.86
C LYS A 26 -7.65 -4.88 -3.65
N ILE A 27 -7.67 -3.73 -4.33
CA ILE A 27 -6.50 -3.24 -5.08
C ILE A 27 -5.35 -2.91 -4.14
N PHE A 28 -5.62 -2.25 -3.01
CA PHE A 28 -4.61 -1.93 -2.03
C PHE A 28 -3.99 -3.19 -1.41
N ARG A 29 -4.83 -4.19 -1.07
CA ARG A 29 -4.36 -5.49 -0.59
C ARG A 29 -3.45 -6.19 -1.60
N GLN A 30 -3.82 -6.16 -2.88
CA GLN A 30 -3.00 -6.72 -3.96
C GLN A 30 -1.66 -5.99 -4.11
N TYR A 31 -1.65 -4.65 -4.02
CA TYR A 31 -0.41 -3.88 -3.99
C TYR A 31 0.50 -4.31 -2.83
N LEU A 32 -0.07 -4.51 -1.64
CA LEU A 32 0.68 -4.94 -0.47
C LEU A 32 1.36 -6.31 -0.66
N THR A 33 0.65 -7.29 -1.22
CA THR A 33 1.18 -8.65 -1.44
C THR A 33 2.15 -8.73 -2.61
N ASP A 34 1.78 -8.16 -3.75
CA ASP A 34 2.43 -8.46 -5.02
C ASP A 34 3.61 -7.53 -5.29
N HIS A 35 3.60 -6.35 -4.67
CA HIS A 35 4.60 -5.31 -4.92
C HIS A 35 5.29 -4.86 -3.63
N PHE A 36 4.55 -4.29 -2.68
CA PHE A 36 5.15 -3.67 -1.48
C PHE A 36 6.05 -4.64 -0.72
N LEU A 37 5.51 -5.80 -0.32
CA LEU A 37 6.28 -6.80 0.43
C LEU A 37 7.54 -7.25 -0.33
N LYS A 38 7.50 -7.28 -1.66
CA LYS A 38 8.63 -7.66 -2.52
C LYS A 38 9.81 -6.69 -2.40
N TYR A 39 9.55 -5.40 -2.25
CA TYR A 39 10.57 -4.34 -2.39
C TYR A 39 10.87 -3.57 -1.11
N ILE A 40 10.12 -3.78 -0.01
CA ILE A 40 10.46 -3.13 1.26
C ILE A 40 11.83 -3.59 1.80
N PRO A 41 12.64 -2.67 2.36
CA PRO A 41 13.87 -3.01 3.07
C PRO A 41 13.54 -3.64 4.44
N GLY A 42 14.49 -4.38 5.04
CA GLY A 42 14.34 -4.90 6.41
C GLY A 42 13.93 -6.39 6.54
N ARG A 43 14.38 -7.25 5.62
CA ARG A 43 13.98 -8.68 5.60
C ARG A 43 14.71 -9.60 6.60
N ASN A 44 15.31 -9.05 7.66
CA ASN A 44 16.06 -9.79 8.69
C ASN A 44 15.35 -9.75 10.06
N ASN A 45 14.05 -10.02 10.11
CA ASN A 45 13.19 -9.92 11.32
C ASN A 45 13.01 -8.51 11.89
N ASP A 46 13.31 -7.46 11.12
CA ASP A 46 13.03 -6.09 11.55
C ASP A 46 11.55 -5.75 11.34
N ASN A 47 10.98 -4.99 12.27
CA ASN A 47 9.63 -4.46 12.10
C ASN A 47 9.64 -3.30 11.09
N VAL A 48 8.67 -3.29 10.18
CA VAL A 48 8.47 -2.20 9.21
C VAL A 48 7.29 -1.33 9.65
N LEU A 49 7.49 -0.02 9.74
CA LEU A 49 6.41 0.94 10.00
C LEU A 49 5.80 1.43 8.69
N LEU A 50 4.51 1.16 8.48
CA LEU A 50 3.72 1.63 7.34
C LEU A 50 2.78 2.76 7.78
N LEU A 51 3.05 3.98 7.32
CA LEU A 51 2.21 5.16 7.57
C LEU A 51 1.10 5.27 6.52
N LEU A 52 -0.14 5.48 6.95
CA LEU A 52 -1.32 5.60 6.08
C LEU A 52 -2.14 6.85 6.41
N ASP A 53 -2.78 7.43 5.39
CA ASP A 53 -3.62 8.63 5.46
C ASP A 53 -5.00 8.43 6.13
N GLY A 54 -5.36 7.18 6.45
CA GLY A 54 -6.63 6.81 7.07
C GLY A 54 -7.81 6.70 6.10
N HIS A 55 -7.57 6.67 4.79
CA HIS A 55 -8.65 6.40 3.84
C HIS A 55 -9.27 4.99 4.08
N LYS A 56 -10.59 4.86 3.96
CA LYS A 56 -11.33 3.63 4.29
C LYS A 56 -10.87 2.38 3.54
N SER A 57 -10.27 2.53 2.35
CA SER A 57 -9.71 1.40 1.60
C SER A 57 -8.48 0.78 2.25
N HIS A 58 -7.79 1.53 3.11
CA HIS A 58 -6.56 1.10 3.76
C HIS A 58 -6.81 0.39 5.09
N VAL A 59 -8.04 0.48 5.62
CA VAL A 59 -8.40 0.00 6.95
C VAL A 59 -9.44 -1.12 6.82
N ALA A 60 -8.94 -2.35 6.75
CA ALA A 60 -9.76 -3.56 6.77
C ALA A 60 -9.07 -4.65 7.60
N VAL A 61 -9.85 -5.56 8.17
CA VAL A 61 -9.35 -6.60 9.09
C VAL A 61 -8.31 -7.49 8.40
N ASP A 62 -8.57 -7.88 7.15
CA ASP A 62 -7.69 -8.72 6.35
C ASP A 62 -6.31 -8.06 6.06
N ILE A 63 -6.28 -6.74 5.97
CA ILE A 63 -5.03 -5.96 5.82
C ILE A 63 -4.26 -5.95 7.14
N ILE A 64 -4.96 -5.77 8.26
CA ILE A 64 -4.34 -5.71 9.59
C ILE A 64 -3.73 -7.07 9.95
N GLU A 65 -4.47 -8.16 9.76
CA GLU A 65 -4.00 -9.52 10.01
C GLU A 65 -2.76 -9.85 9.16
N TRP A 66 -2.81 -9.53 7.87
CA TRP A 66 -1.67 -9.71 6.99
C TRP A 66 -0.45 -8.89 7.44
N ALA A 67 -0.64 -7.63 7.82
CA ALA A 67 0.47 -6.80 8.28
C ALA A 67 1.14 -7.40 9.52
N GLN A 68 0.35 -7.92 10.47
CA GLN A 68 0.87 -8.62 11.64
C GLN A 68 1.69 -9.85 11.28
N GLU A 69 1.21 -10.69 10.35
CA GLU A 69 1.92 -11.88 9.87
C GLU A 69 3.27 -11.57 9.23
N HIS A 70 3.42 -10.36 8.68
CA HIS A 70 4.63 -9.92 7.97
C HIS A 70 5.49 -8.91 8.74
N HIS A 71 5.28 -8.77 10.06
CA HIS A 71 6.03 -7.82 10.92
C HIS A 71 5.92 -6.36 10.45
N ILE A 72 4.75 -6.01 9.90
CA ILE A 72 4.43 -4.65 9.47
C ILE A 72 3.51 -4.01 10.50
N ILE A 73 3.97 -2.92 11.10
CA ILE A 73 3.19 -2.08 12.00
C ILE A 73 2.49 -1.02 11.15
N ILE A 74 1.16 -1.07 11.10
CA ILE A 74 0.36 -0.04 10.44
C ILE A 74 0.09 1.10 11.43
N HIS A 75 0.38 2.33 11.01
CA HIS A 75 0.02 3.54 11.75
C HIS A 75 -0.78 4.48 10.86
N VAL A 76 -2.02 4.76 11.27
CA VAL A 76 -2.91 5.70 10.59
C VAL A 76 -2.69 7.09 11.16
N LEU A 77 -2.35 8.04 10.29
CA LEU A 77 -2.15 9.44 10.66
C LEU A 77 -3.48 10.07 11.09
N PRO A 78 -3.47 11.03 12.04
CA PRO A 78 -4.68 11.76 12.43
C PRO A 78 -5.35 12.45 11.23
N ALA A 79 -6.67 12.47 11.22
CA ALA A 79 -7.43 13.11 10.15
C ALA A 79 -7.01 14.58 9.94
N HIS A 80 -7.00 15.03 8.69
CA HIS A 80 -6.64 16.38 8.28
C HIS A 80 -5.19 16.81 8.62
N THR A 81 -4.29 15.88 8.91
CA THR A 81 -2.87 16.20 9.18
C THR A 81 -1.91 15.83 8.05
N SER A 82 -2.40 15.37 6.90
CA SER A 82 -1.54 14.99 5.77
C SER A 82 -0.56 16.08 5.35
N HIS A 83 -1.03 17.34 5.30
CA HIS A 83 -0.22 18.52 5.00
C HIS A 83 0.91 18.84 6.01
N ILE A 84 1.01 18.09 7.11
CA ILE A 84 2.04 18.24 8.14
C ILE A 84 2.82 16.95 8.33
N LEU A 85 2.11 15.81 8.39
CA LEU A 85 2.66 14.53 8.84
C LEU A 85 2.91 13.53 7.73
N GLN A 86 2.29 13.69 6.54
CA GLN A 86 2.41 12.71 5.45
C GLN A 86 3.60 13.11 4.58
N PRO A 87 4.75 12.40 4.66
CA PRO A 87 5.97 12.86 4.01
C PRO A 87 5.79 13.03 2.50
N LEU A 88 5.08 12.09 1.86
CA LEU A 88 4.78 12.13 0.44
C LEU A 88 3.94 13.34 -0.01
N ASP A 89 3.21 13.98 0.90
CA ASP A 89 2.38 15.16 0.59
C ASP A 89 3.10 16.47 0.94
N VAL A 90 4.06 16.43 1.87
CA VAL A 90 4.77 17.63 2.36
C VAL A 90 6.07 17.88 1.60
N GLY A 91 6.78 16.83 1.16
CA GLY A 91 7.99 16.98 0.37
C GLY A 91 8.73 15.65 0.11
N CYS A 92 9.36 15.55 -1.07
CA CYS A 92 10.24 14.46 -1.47
C CYS A 92 11.71 14.90 -1.47
#